data_AF-A0A7S4QYC6-F1
#
_entry.id   AF-A0A7S4QYC6-F1
#
_cell.length_a   1.000
_cell.length_b   1.000
_cell.length_c   1.000
_cell.angle_alpha   90.00
_cell.angle_beta   90.00
_cell.angle_gamma   90.00
#
_symmetry.space_group_name_H-M   'P 1'
#
loop_
_entity.id
_entity.type
_entity.pdbx_description
1 polymer ?
#
loop_
_entity_poly.entity_id
_entity_poly.type
_entity_poly.pdbx_seq_one_letter_code
_entity_poly.pdbx_strand_id
1 'polypeptide(L)'
;MAAGGEAQPGVAQDESKMAHLAEEAEEAEEEEEAAEEEEEEEEEAEEAAPVARAGQEKYDEAELDRDQDMLQQACLPVSGAPLPPGDEPPKDADEYLRQVQWERMHVPEVVDVEVEEKPSRRRRRQGTDKCSMLLAHFKEPEVPEELGFCSEWATDVAEAFQLMRSRCKDVRRQAAASAAAASKAPLQLGRDAWHEQCSQGRPSTALLAAQDFVSINHLIVAVIDAIAEVHDSVEDGSATLASTDTAETVGVHSERLGRLVEWAFAALAFVDTPLIDEIQYQLQRLRRTCQKLILAEQPGDGSSGSVAGDSSFRAKANLLVVIVTKVFGQW
;
A
#
# COMPACT_ATOMS: atom_id res chain seq x y z
N MET A 1 38.74 -16.45 85.24
CA MET A 1 38.97 -15.74 83.96
C MET A 1 37.64 -15.73 83.24
N ALA A 2 37.01 -14.55 83.21
CA ALA A 2 35.71 -14.30 82.59
C ALA A 2 35.96 -13.45 81.34
N ALA A 3 35.33 -13.81 80.22
CA ALA A 3 35.31 -13.02 78.99
C ALA A 3 33.85 -12.78 78.60
N GLY A 4 33.45 -11.51 78.57
CA GLY A 4 32.13 -11.05 78.19
C GLY A 4 32.04 -10.84 76.68
N GLY A 5 30.87 -11.15 76.12
CA GLY A 5 30.48 -10.80 74.76
C GLY A 5 29.59 -9.56 74.78
N GLU A 6 29.93 -8.58 73.95
CA GLU A 6 29.10 -7.42 73.63
C GLU A 6 28.40 -7.66 72.28
N ALA A 7 27.08 -7.53 72.27
CA ALA A 7 26.24 -7.59 71.08
C ALA A 7 26.00 -6.17 70.54
N GLN A 8 26.27 -5.96 69.26
CA GLN A 8 26.00 -4.70 68.55
C GLN A 8 24.53 -4.65 68.05
N PRO A 9 23.80 -3.55 68.28
CA PRO A 9 22.49 -3.30 67.69
C PRO A 9 22.65 -2.35 66.48
N GLY A 10 22.20 -2.74 65.29
CA GLY A 10 22.26 -1.84 64.14
C GLY A 10 21.81 -2.45 62.82
N VAL A 11 20.55 -2.90 62.70
CA VAL A 11 19.98 -3.35 61.41
C VAL A 11 18.54 -2.84 61.17
N ALA A 12 17.94 -2.07 62.09
CA ALA A 12 16.51 -1.73 62.00
C ALA A 12 16.17 -0.41 61.26
N GLN A 13 17.13 0.30 60.66
CA GLN A 13 16.86 1.60 60.02
C GLN A 13 16.75 1.57 58.49
N ASP A 14 17.07 0.45 57.84
CA ASP A 14 17.14 0.40 56.36
C ASP A 14 15.80 0.01 55.71
N GLU A 15 14.97 -0.78 56.40
CA GLU A 15 13.67 -1.22 55.85
C GLU A 15 12.64 -0.08 55.75
N SER A 16 12.71 0.90 56.67
CA SER A 16 11.80 2.05 56.65
C SER A 16 12.04 3.02 55.50
N LYS A 17 13.25 3.01 54.91
CA LYS A 17 13.60 3.93 53.82
C LYS A 17 13.19 3.37 52.45
N MET A 18 13.21 2.04 52.30
CA MET A 18 12.76 1.36 51.08
C MET A 18 11.23 1.42 50.92
N ALA A 19 10.47 1.37 52.02
CA ALA A 19 9.01 1.48 51.96
C ALA A 19 8.55 2.86 51.45
N HIS A 20 9.24 3.94 51.87
CA HIS A 20 8.88 5.31 51.49
C HIS A 20 9.20 5.62 50.02
N LEU A 21 10.20 4.96 49.44
CA LEU A 21 10.56 5.10 48.02
C LEU A 21 9.62 4.31 47.09
N ALA A 22 9.00 3.24 47.59
CA ALA A 22 8.00 2.49 46.82
C ALA A 22 6.69 3.26 46.73
N GLU A 23 6.28 3.92 47.81
CA GLU A 23 5.07 4.76 47.86
C GLU A 23 5.21 6.01 46.96
N GLU A 24 6.37 6.67 46.96
CA GLU A 24 6.65 7.80 46.03
C GLU A 24 6.67 7.38 44.54
N ALA A 25 7.01 6.12 44.23
CA ALA A 25 7.03 5.63 42.85
C ALA A 25 5.61 5.31 42.34
N GLU A 26 4.74 4.77 43.21
CA GLU A 26 3.34 4.46 42.88
C GLU A 26 2.53 5.76 42.68
N GLU A 27 2.76 6.78 43.50
CA GLU A 27 2.10 8.09 43.37
C GLU A 27 2.53 8.83 42.08
N ALA A 28 3.77 8.64 41.62
CA ALA A 28 4.26 9.23 40.37
C ALA A 28 3.69 8.53 39.12
N GLU A 29 3.46 7.22 39.18
CA GLU A 29 2.86 6.45 38.07
C GLU A 29 1.37 6.78 37.93
N GLU A 30 0.65 7.00 39.05
CA GLU A 30 -0.76 7.46 39.03
C GLU A 30 -0.90 8.91 38.51
N GLU A 31 0.05 9.82 38.78
CA GLU A 31 0.03 11.18 38.22
C GLU A 31 0.33 11.22 36.71
N GLU A 32 1.16 10.30 36.19
CA GLU A 32 1.47 10.20 34.76
C GLU A 32 0.28 9.63 33.97
N GLU A 33 -0.39 8.59 34.49
CA GLU A 33 -1.57 7.99 33.85
C GLU A 33 -2.77 8.96 33.81
N ALA A 34 -2.94 9.79 34.85
CA ALA A 34 -3.98 10.83 34.87
C ALA A 34 -3.70 12.00 33.91
N ALA A 35 -2.44 12.30 33.61
CA ALA A 35 -2.06 13.33 32.65
C ALA A 35 -2.25 12.87 31.20
N GLU A 36 -2.00 11.59 30.90
CA GLU A 36 -2.27 11.01 29.58
C GLU A 36 -3.77 10.94 29.25
N GLU A 37 -4.64 10.61 30.24
CA GLU A 37 -6.09 10.62 30.04
C GLU A 37 -6.67 12.04 29.79
N GLU A 38 -6.11 13.10 30.38
CA GLU A 38 -6.55 14.48 30.12
C GLU A 38 -6.10 15.00 28.73
N GLU A 39 -4.95 14.58 28.20
CA GLU A 39 -4.51 14.94 26.83
C GLU A 39 -5.38 14.24 25.75
N GLU A 40 -5.78 12.98 25.95
CA GLU A 40 -6.67 12.28 24.99
C GLU A 40 -8.09 12.90 24.93
N GLU A 41 -8.64 13.40 26.04
CA GLU A 41 -9.94 14.08 26.04
C GLU A 41 -9.91 15.48 25.36
N GLU A 42 -8.78 16.20 25.39
CA GLU A 42 -8.64 17.47 24.67
C GLU A 42 -8.50 17.28 23.14
N GLU A 43 -7.83 16.23 22.67
CA GLU A 43 -7.73 15.93 21.22
C GLU A 43 -9.08 15.53 20.62
N GLU A 44 -9.92 14.76 21.33
CA GLU A 44 -11.24 14.36 20.84
C GLU A 44 -12.24 15.54 20.78
N ALA A 45 -12.03 16.58 21.61
CA ALA A 45 -12.86 17.78 21.63
C ALA A 45 -12.57 18.75 20.47
N GLU A 46 -11.33 18.79 19.94
CA GLU A 46 -10.98 19.64 18.79
C GLU A 46 -11.43 19.06 17.44
N GLU A 47 -11.60 17.74 17.30
CA GLU A 47 -12.08 17.13 16.05
C GLU A 47 -13.61 17.29 15.84
N ALA A 48 -14.36 17.62 16.90
CA ALA A 48 -15.80 17.84 16.83
C ALA A 48 -16.22 19.29 16.46
N ALA A 49 -15.27 20.16 16.12
CA ALA A 49 -15.59 21.49 15.61
C ALA A 49 -16.25 21.36 14.22
N PRO A 50 -17.53 21.79 14.04
CA PRO A 50 -18.16 21.76 12.74
C PRO A 50 -17.42 22.75 11.84
N VAL A 51 -16.55 22.22 10.98
CA VAL A 51 -15.98 22.97 9.86
C VAL A 51 -17.16 23.46 9.04
N ALA A 52 -17.54 24.72 9.27
CA ALA A 52 -18.46 25.49 8.45
C ALA A 52 -17.81 25.65 7.07
N ARG A 53 -17.87 24.58 6.28
CA ARG A 53 -17.41 24.50 4.91
C ARG A 53 -18.42 25.27 4.07
N ALA A 54 -18.33 26.60 4.15
CA ALA A 54 -18.92 27.54 3.21
C ALA A 54 -18.15 27.45 1.88
N GLY A 55 -18.23 26.27 1.28
CA GLY A 55 -17.79 25.95 -0.07
C GLY A 55 -18.97 25.26 -0.72
N GLN A 56 -20.02 26.04 -0.98
CA GLN A 56 -21.13 25.65 -1.83
C GLN A 56 -20.54 25.51 -3.24
N GLU A 57 -19.93 24.34 -3.50
CA GLU A 57 -19.60 23.88 -4.84
C GLU A 57 -20.91 23.89 -5.59
N LYS A 58 -21.07 24.92 -6.41
CA LYS A 58 -22.16 25.07 -7.35
C LYS A 58 -21.97 23.96 -8.37
N TYR A 59 -22.43 22.76 -8.03
CA TYR A 59 -22.57 21.66 -8.96
C TYR A 59 -23.32 22.22 -10.16
N ASP A 60 -22.65 22.19 -11.31
CA ASP A 60 -23.22 22.67 -12.56
C ASP A 60 -24.37 21.72 -12.88
N GLU A 61 -25.59 22.18 -12.62
CA GLU A 61 -26.86 21.44 -12.77
C GLU A 61 -26.97 20.77 -14.17
N ALA A 62 -26.22 21.29 -15.14
CA ALA A 62 -26.10 20.77 -16.51
C ALA A 62 -25.33 19.43 -16.66
N GLU A 63 -24.49 19.01 -15.70
CA GLU A 63 -23.80 17.71 -15.79
C GLU A 63 -24.61 16.53 -15.22
N LEU A 64 -25.53 16.78 -14.28
CA LEU A 64 -26.39 15.73 -13.72
C LEU A 64 -27.45 15.24 -14.72
N ASP A 65 -27.91 16.09 -15.64
CA ASP A 65 -28.87 15.72 -16.69
C ASP A 65 -28.30 14.70 -17.69
N ARG A 66 -26.98 14.68 -17.90
CA ARG A 66 -26.36 13.80 -18.92
C ARG A 66 -26.36 12.32 -18.54
N ASP A 67 -26.22 12.01 -17.26
CA ASP A 67 -26.22 10.62 -16.80
C ASP A 67 -27.63 10.06 -16.66
N GLN A 68 -28.64 10.92 -16.47
CA GLN A 68 -30.04 10.50 -16.43
C GLN A 68 -30.55 10.03 -17.80
N ASP A 69 -30.13 10.69 -18.88
CA ASP A 69 -30.48 10.34 -20.26
C ASP A 69 -29.92 8.97 -20.71
N MET A 70 -28.87 8.44 -20.05
CA MET A 70 -28.29 7.13 -20.39
C MET A 70 -28.93 5.94 -19.67
N LEU A 71 -29.69 6.14 -18.58
CA LEU A 71 -30.10 5.03 -17.73
C LEU A 71 -31.42 4.35 -18.17
N GLN A 72 -32.31 5.06 -18.88
CA GLN A 72 -33.53 4.45 -19.45
C GLN A 72 -33.90 5.11 -20.78
N GLN A 73 -33.36 4.58 -21.88
CA GLN A 73 -33.81 4.99 -23.21
C GLN A 73 -35.31 4.67 -23.38
N ALA A 74 -36.09 5.64 -23.87
CA ALA A 74 -37.51 5.44 -24.14
C ALA A 74 -37.69 4.39 -25.25
N CYS A 75 -38.14 3.18 -24.89
CA CYS A 75 -38.30 2.07 -25.83
C CYS A 75 -39.53 2.18 -26.73
N LEU A 76 -40.52 3.01 -26.37
CA LEU A 76 -41.78 3.14 -27.10
C LEU A 76 -42.02 4.61 -27.48
N PRO A 77 -42.27 4.91 -28.77
CA PRO A 77 -42.65 6.25 -29.18
C PRO A 77 -44.07 6.56 -28.68
N VAL A 78 -44.27 7.76 -28.13
CA VAL A 78 -45.57 8.24 -27.66
C VAL A 78 -45.94 9.49 -28.47
N SER A 79 -47.14 9.51 -29.04
CA SER A 79 -47.58 10.57 -29.95
C SER A 79 -48.48 11.58 -29.25
N GLY A 80 -47.97 12.80 -29.03
CA GLY A 80 -48.77 13.92 -28.51
C GLY A 80 -48.55 14.22 -27.04
N ALA A 81 -49.31 15.19 -26.53
CA ALA A 81 -49.10 15.73 -25.18
C ALA A 81 -49.63 14.79 -24.08
N PRO A 82 -49.02 14.72 -22.90
CA PRO A 82 -49.53 13.93 -21.77
C PRO A 82 -51.02 14.23 -21.49
N LEU A 83 -51.80 13.20 -21.15
CA LEU A 83 -53.25 13.30 -20.92
C LEU A 83 -53.60 12.96 -19.47
N PRO A 84 -54.46 13.73 -18.77
CA PRO A 84 -54.93 13.34 -17.45
C PRO A 84 -55.76 12.04 -17.53
N PRO A 85 -55.73 11.19 -16.49
CA PRO A 85 -56.55 9.98 -16.45
C PRO A 85 -58.04 10.35 -16.44
N GLY A 86 -58.82 9.73 -17.33
CA GLY A 86 -60.27 9.91 -17.42
C GLY A 86 -61.04 8.85 -16.63
N ASP A 87 -62.36 9.00 -16.53
CA ASP A 87 -63.24 8.03 -15.87
C ASP A 87 -63.41 6.73 -16.69
N GLU A 88 -63.12 6.78 -17.99
CA GLU A 88 -63.15 5.62 -18.89
C GLU A 88 -61.75 5.03 -19.08
N PRO A 89 -61.61 3.71 -19.25
CA PRO A 89 -60.33 3.09 -19.58
C PRO A 89 -59.79 3.60 -20.94
N PRO A 90 -58.47 3.71 -21.09
CA PRO A 90 -57.85 4.19 -22.33
C PRO A 90 -58.24 3.30 -23.52
N LYS A 91 -58.53 3.93 -24.65
CA LYS A 91 -59.06 3.27 -25.85
C LYS A 91 -57.95 2.60 -26.65
N ASP A 92 -56.73 3.11 -26.56
CA ASP A 92 -55.56 2.58 -27.23
C ASP A 92 -54.29 2.65 -26.36
N ALA A 93 -53.21 2.03 -26.86
CA ALA A 93 -51.93 1.99 -26.15
C ALA A 93 -51.24 3.35 -26.07
N ASP A 94 -51.48 4.24 -27.04
CA ASP A 94 -50.88 5.57 -27.08
C ASP A 94 -51.52 6.51 -26.05
N GLU A 95 -52.86 6.49 -25.93
CA GLU A 95 -53.62 7.17 -24.89
C GLU A 95 -53.19 6.69 -23.50
N TYR A 96 -52.98 5.38 -23.33
CA TYR A 96 -52.46 4.84 -22.07
C TYR A 96 -51.04 5.37 -21.76
N LEU A 97 -50.12 5.33 -22.72
CA LEU A 97 -48.75 5.83 -22.49
C LEU A 97 -48.74 7.35 -22.20
N ARG A 98 -49.63 8.13 -22.82
CA ARG A 98 -49.81 9.55 -22.53
C ARG A 98 -50.40 9.79 -21.13
N GLN A 99 -51.25 8.90 -20.65
CA GLN A 99 -51.73 8.92 -19.26
C GLN A 99 -50.59 8.60 -18.28
N VAL A 100 -49.77 7.58 -18.55
CA VAL A 100 -48.60 7.24 -17.73
C VAL A 100 -47.58 8.39 -17.70
N GLN A 101 -47.34 9.06 -18.84
CA GLN A 101 -46.50 10.27 -18.88
C GLN A 101 -47.06 11.39 -18.00
N TRP A 102 -48.39 11.57 -18.01
CA TRP A 102 -49.04 12.56 -17.17
C TRP A 102 -48.91 12.20 -15.69
N GLU A 103 -49.17 10.95 -15.32
CA GLU A 103 -49.01 10.46 -13.94
C GLU A 103 -47.58 10.64 -13.45
N ARG A 104 -46.57 10.29 -14.27
CA ARG A 104 -45.15 10.49 -13.93
C ARG A 104 -44.83 11.95 -13.59
N MET A 105 -45.36 12.92 -14.33
CA MET A 105 -45.14 14.35 -14.05
C MET A 105 -45.75 14.82 -12.71
N HIS A 106 -46.67 14.03 -12.14
CA HIS A 106 -47.37 14.36 -10.90
C HIS A 106 -46.94 13.48 -9.72
N VAL A 107 -46.04 12.52 -9.95
CA VAL A 107 -45.42 11.70 -8.90
C VAL A 107 -44.07 12.31 -8.55
N PRO A 108 -43.73 12.45 -7.25
CA PRO A 108 -42.40 12.91 -6.83
C PRO A 108 -41.30 12.01 -7.40
N GLU A 109 -40.27 12.62 -7.97
CA GLU A 109 -39.14 11.92 -8.60
C GLU A 109 -38.33 11.10 -7.59
N VAL A 110 -38.12 11.66 -6.40
CA VAL A 110 -37.46 11.01 -5.28
C VAL A 110 -38.43 10.97 -4.11
N VAL A 111 -38.63 9.78 -3.55
CA VAL A 111 -39.42 9.58 -2.35
C VAL A 111 -38.51 9.02 -1.27
N ASP A 112 -38.10 9.88 -0.36
CA ASP A 112 -37.40 9.48 0.85
C ASP A 112 -38.40 8.86 1.81
N VAL A 113 -38.26 7.56 2.04
CA VAL A 113 -39.09 6.84 3.01
C VAL A 113 -38.24 6.64 4.26
N GLU A 114 -38.64 7.28 5.34
CA GLU A 114 -38.12 6.96 6.67
C GLU A 114 -38.64 5.59 7.07
N VAL A 115 -37.84 4.57 6.78
CA VAL A 115 -38.13 3.21 7.20
C VAL A 115 -37.69 3.11 8.65
N GLU A 116 -38.67 3.04 9.57
CA GLU A 116 -38.39 2.62 10.95
C GLU A 116 -37.68 1.26 10.88
N GLU A 117 -36.37 1.26 11.10
CA GLU A 117 -35.58 0.05 11.04
C GLU A 117 -36.11 -0.91 12.11
N LYS A 118 -36.86 -1.92 11.65
CA LYS A 118 -37.28 -3.03 12.51
C LYS A 118 -36.03 -3.52 13.22
N PRO A 119 -35.96 -3.48 14.56
CA PRO A 119 -34.72 -3.66 15.30
C PRO A 119 -34.09 -4.93 14.80
N SER A 120 -32.99 -4.76 14.06
CA SER A 120 -32.34 -5.89 13.40
C SER A 120 -32.04 -6.86 14.53
N ARG A 121 -32.47 -8.11 14.37
CA ARG A 121 -32.19 -9.17 15.34
C ARG A 121 -30.68 -9.38 15.21
N ARG A 122 -29.90 -8.52 15.86
CA ARG A 122 -28.44 -8.43 15.83
C ARG A 122 -27.94 -9.77 16.33
N ARG A 123 -27.82 -10.71 15.40
CA ARG A 123 -26.92 -11.84 15.56
C ARG A 123 -25.59 -11.15 15.70
N ARG A 124 -25.06 -11.15 16.93
CA ARG A 124 -23.77 -10.62 17.36
C ARG A 124 -22.68 -11.14 16.41
N ARG A 125 -22.58 -10.55 15.21
CA ARG A 125 -21.38 -10.60 14.39
C ARG A 125 -20.45 -9.69 15.17
N GLN A 126 -19.62 -10.31 16.01
CA GLN A 126 -18.43 -9.66 16.56
C GLN A 126 -17.80 -8.84 15.44
N GLY A 127 -17.45 -7.59 15.78
CA GLY A 127 -16.86 -6.57 14.93
C GLY A 127 -15.98 -7.16 13.84
N THR A 128 -16.60 -7.27 12.67
CA THR A 128 -15.91 -7.42 11.41
C THR A 128 -16.38 -6.25 10.54
N ASP A 129 -16.16 -5.03 11.05
CA ASP A 129 -15.68 -3.90 10.24
C ASP A 129 -14.27 -4.19 9.67
N LYS A 130 -14.09 -5.45 9.23
CA LYS A 130 -12.95 -6.06 8.56
C LYS A 130 -13.35 -6.49 7.15
N CYS A 131 -14.57 -6.19 6.72
CA CYS A 131 -15.07 -6.42 5.37
C CYS A 131 -15.24 -5.10 4.61
N SER A 132 -14.11 -4.50 4.21
CA SER A 132 -13.92 -3.80 2.92
C SER A 132 -12.65 -2.94 2.88
N MET A 133 -11.81 -2.97 3.91
CA MET A 133 -10.52 -2.26 3.93
C MET A 133 -9.30 -3.19 4.00
N LEU A 134 -9.41 -4.43 3.46
CA LEU A 134 -8.23 -5.29 3.26
C LEU A 134 -7.15 -4.65 2.35
N LEU A 135 -7.49 -3.55 1.67
CA LEU A 135 -6.58 -2.74 0.87
C LEU A 135 -6.19 -1.40 1.52
N ALA A 136 -6.83 -0.95 2.61
CA ALA A 136 -6.82 0.46 2.98
C ALA A 136 -5.90 0.84 4.16
N HIS A 137 -5.38 -0.12 4.92
CA HIS A 137 -4.46 0.18 6.02
C HIS A 137 -3.19 -0.64 5.94
N PHE A 138 -2.42 -0.40 4.89
CA PHE A 138 -1.00 -0.72 4.95
C PHE A 138 -0.30 0.48 5.58
N LYS A 139 -0.03 0.41 6.89
CA LYS A 139 0.84 1.37 7.56
C LYS A 139 2.21 1.26 6.90
N GLU A 140 2.58 2.28 6.13
CA GLU A 140 3.89 2.34 5.51
C GLU A 140 4.95 2.43 6.62
N PRO A 141 6.00 1.60 6.58
CA PRO A 141 7.08 1.72 7.53
C PRO A 141 7.74 3.10 7.35
N GLU A 142 7.74 3.90 8.41
CA GLU A 142 8.44 5.17 8.45
C GLU A 142 9.94 4.87 8.41
N VAL A 143 10.60 5.28 7.32
CA VAL A 143 12.05 5.15 7.17
C VAL A 143 12.69 6.39 7.78
N PRO A 144 13.53 6.26 8.83
CA PRO A 144 14.27 7.38 9.39
C PRO A 144 15.05 8.14 8.31
N GLU A 145 15.11 9.46 8.43
CA GLU A 145 15.74 10.34 7.43
C GLU A 145 17.21 9.98 7.20
N GLU A 146 17.91 9.45 8.21
CA GLU A 146 19.31 9.05 8.14
C GLU A 146 19.55 7.84 7.23
N LEU A 147 18.52 7.00 7.04
CA LEU A 147 18.56 5.82 6.18
C LEU A 147 17.97 6.08 4.80
N GLY A 148 17.23 7.18 4.68
CA GLY A 148 16.66 7.65 3.44
C GLY A 148 17.71 8.15 2.44
N PHE A 149 17.21 8.84 1.43
CA PHE A 149 18.02 9.46 0.39
C PHE A 149 17.73 10.96 0.34
N CYS A 150 18.73 11.75 -0.05
CA CYS A 150 18.49 13.18 -0.27
C CYS A 150 17.69 13.43 -1.55
N SER A 151 16.95 14.55 -1.57
CA SER A 151 16.07 14.94 -2.67
C SER A 151 16.81 15.21 -3.99
N GLU A 152 18.03 15.76 -3.91
CA GLU A 152 18.89 16.03 -5.07
C GLU A 152 19.27 14.72 -5.76
N TRP A 153 19.78 13.74 -5.02
CA TRP A 153 20.12 12.42 -5.55
C TRP A 153 18.90 11.72 -6.16
N ALA A 154 17.74 11.80 -5.51
CA ALA A 154 16.52 11.21 -6.04
C ALA A 154 16.11 11.82 -7.39
N THR A 155 16.33 13.12 -7.57
CA THR A 155 16.06 13.83 -8.82
C THR A 155 17.01 13.36 -9.92
N ASP A 156 18.32 13.34 -9.64
CA ASP A 156 19.34 12.86 -10.58
C ASP A 156 19.08 11.42 -11.03
N VAL A 157 18.74 10.55 -10.08
CA VAL A 157 18.37 9.16 -10.34
C VAL A 157 17.14 9.07 -11.25
N ALA A 158 16.08 9.84 -10.95
CA ALA A 158 14.86 9.82 -11.75
C ALA A 158 15.12 10.28 -13.20
N GLU A 159 15.89 11.36 -13.39
CA GLU A 159 16.28 11.86 -14.71
C GLU A 159 17.13 10.84 -15.48
N ALA A 160 18.17 10.29 -14.84
CA ALA A 160 19.02 9.28 -15.44
C ALA A 160 18.23 8.02 -15.83
N PHE A 161 17.31 7.59 -14.98
CA PHE A 161 16.46 6.43 -15.24
C PHE A 161 15.47 6.70 -16.39
N GLN A 162 14.86 7.89 -16.47
CA GLN A 162 14.01 8.27 -17.60
C GLN A 162 14.78 8.29 -18.93
N LEU A 163 16.01 8.80 -18.93
CA LEU A 163 16.89 8.74 -20.11
C LEU A 163 17.23 7.30 -20.48
N MET A 164 17.48 6.43 -19.51
CA MET A 164 17.70 5.01 -19.78
C MET A 164 16.44 4.34 -20.38
N ARG A 165 15.24 4.66 -19.87
CA ARG A 165 13.97 4.14 -20.41
C ARG A 165 13.75 4.55 -21.86
N SER A 166 14.09 5.77 -22.25
CA SER A 166 13.95 6.20 -23.65
C SER A 166 14.85 5.37 -24.57
N ARG A 167 16.08 5.10 -24.15
CA ARG A 167 17.00 4.18 -24.86
C ARG A 167 16.47 2.75 -24.92
N CYS A 168 15.95 2.22 -23.82
CA CYS A 168 15.34 0.87 -23.79
C CYS A 168 14.13 0.77 -24.73
N LYS A 169 13.29 1.81 -24.81
CA LYS A 169 12.17 1.87 -25.77
C LYS A 169 12.66 1.81 -27.22
N ASP A 170 13.75 2.51 -27.55
CA ASP A 170 14.33 2.47 -28.90
C ASP A 170 14.92 1.10 -29.24
N VAL A 171 15.63 0.47 -28.30
CA VAL A 171 16.14 -0.90 -28.46
C VAL A 171 14.99 -1.90 -28.66
N ARG A 172 13.89 -1.75 -27.91
CA ARG A 172 12.69 -2.59 -28.06
C ARG A 172 12.04 -2.42 -29.43
N ARG A 173 11.92 -1.18 -29.93
CA ARG A 173 11.42 -0.91 -31.29
C ARG A 173 12.29 -1.56 -32.36
N GLN A 174 13.61 -1.49 -32.22
CA GLN A 174 14.56 -2.12 -33.15
C GLN A 174 14.44 -3.66 -33.12
N ALA A 175 14.32 -4.24 -31.93
CA ALA A 175 14.11 -5.68 -31.76
C ALA A 175 12.79 -6.14 -32.38
N ALA A 176 11.69 -5.39 -32.15
CA ALA A 176 10.38 -5.68 -32.74
C ALA A 176 10.39 -5.58 -34.27
N ALA A 177 11.02 -4.55 -34.84
CA ALA A 177 11.17 -4.41 -36.29
C ALA A 177 11.98 -5.56 -36.90
N SER A 178 13.06 -5.99 -36.21
CA SER A 178 13.90 -7.11 -36.64
C SER A 178 13.14 -8.44 -36.57
N ALA A 179 12.35 -8.66 -35.52
CA ALA A 179 11.51 -9.84 -35.36
C ALA A 179 10.41 -9.91 -36.42
N ALA A 180 9.78 -8.77 -36.75
CA ALA A 180 8.78 -8.66 -37.80
C ALA A 180 9.38 -8.97 -39.19
N ALA A 181 10.56 -8.46 -39.50
CA ALA A 181 11.27 -8.77 -40.75
C ALA A 181 11.65 -10.26 -40.86
N ALA A 182 11.92 -10.92 -39.72
CA ALA A 182 12.23 -12.34 -39.65
C ALA A 182 11.00 -13.25 -39.51
N SER A 183 9.77 -12.70 -39.50
CA SER A 183 8.53 -13.43 -39.23
C SER A 183 8.57 -14.28 -37.94
N LYS A 184 9.33 -13.83 -36.93
CA LYS A 184 9.48 -14.54 -35.66
C LYS A 184 8.49 -13.97 -34.63
N ALA A 185 7.71 -14.86 -34.02
CA ALA A 185 6.83 -14.48 -32.92
C ALA A 185 7.66 -13.99 -31.71
N PRO A 186 7.17 -12.99 -30.95
CA PRO A 186 7.82 -12.55 -29.73
C PRO A 186 7.91 -13.72 -28.73
N LEU A 187 8.97 -13.71 -27.93
CA LEU A 187 9.13 -14.69 -26.86
C LEU A 187 8.14 -14.33 -25.74
N GLN A 188 7.42 -15.34 -25.26
CA GLN A 188 6.54 -15.24 -24.11
C GLN A 188 7.04 -16.19 -23.05
N LEU A 189 7.70 -15.63 -22.04
CA LEU A 189 8.07 -16.37 -20.83
C LEU A 189 6.95 -16.21 -19.79
N GLY A 190 6.51 -17.34 -19.25
CA GLY A 190 5.59 -17.38 -18.11
C GLY A 190 6.30 -17.05 -16.79
N ARG A 191 5.52 -16.91 -15.72
CA ARG A 191 6.02 -16.58 -14.38
C ARG A 191 7.10 -17.54 -13.88
N ASP A 192 6.86 -18.85 -13.97
CA ASP A 192 7.79 -19.86 -13.44
C ASP A 192 9.11 -19.86 -14.22
N ALA A 193 9.04 -19.68 -15.54
CA ALA A 193 10.23 -19.55 -16.39
C ALA A 193 11.05 -18.30 -16.04
N TRP A 194 10.39 -17.21 -15.65
CA TRP A 194 11.09 -16.01 -15.17
C TRP A 194 11.73 -16.22 -13.80
N HIS A 195 11.09 -16.92 -12.86
CA HIS A 195 11.71 -17.28 -11.59
C HIS A 195 13.00 -18.07 -11.82
N GLU A 196 12.95 -19.08 -12.69
CA GLU A 196 14.13 -19.86 -13.06
C GLU A 196 15.20 -18.97 -13.70
N GLN A 197 14.83 -18.13 -14.67
CA GLN A 197 15.77 -17.23 -15.35
C GLN A 197 16.46 -16.25 -14.39
N CYS A 198 15.72 -15.71 -13.41
CA CYS A 198 16.26 -14.79 -12.40
C CYS A 198 17.26 -15.48 -11.46
N SER A 199 17.10 -16.78 -11.24
CA SER A 199 18.02 -17.58 -10.43
C SER A 199 19.33 -17.91 -11.15
N GLN A 200 19.29 -18.01 -12.49
CA GLN A 200 20.40 -18.50 -13.30
C GLN A 200 21.40 -17.41 -13.73
N GLY A 201 21.00 -16.14 -13.81
CA GLY A 201 21.88 -15.12 -14.38
C GLY A 201 21.46 -13.66 -14.15
N ARG A 202 22.16 -12.75 -14.84
CA ARG A 202 21.90 -11.31 -14.85
C ARG A 202 20.93 -10.93 -15.97
N PRO A 203 20.18 -9.82 -15.85
CA PRO A 203 19.32 -9.33 -16.92
C PRO A 203 20.15 -8.93 -18.13
N SER A 204 19.60 -9.20 -19.32
CA SER A 204 20.18 -8.76 -20.60
C SER A 204 19.18 -7.88 -21.34
N THR A 205 19.64 -6.73 -21.83
CA THR A 205 18.82 -5.81 -22.62
C THR A 205 18.27 -6.48 -23.88
N ALA A 206 19.05 -7.36 -24.53
CA ALA A 206 18.60 -8.09 -25.72
C ALA A 206 17.49 -9.09 -25.39
N LEU A 207 17.57 -9.76 -24.23
CA LEU A 207 16.54 -10.68 -23.76
C LEU A 207 15.24 -9.93 -23.46
N LEU A 208 15.30 -8.84 -22.71
CA LEU A 208 14.14 -8.03 -22.30
C LEU A 208 13.49 -7.32 -23.50
N ALA A 209 14.29 -6.79 -24.43
CA ALA A 209 13.79 -6.14 -25.64
C ALA A 209 13.03 -7.08 -26.57
N ALA A 210 13.28 -8.39 -26.50
CA ALA A 210 12.59 -9.41 -27.28
C ALA A 210 11.26 -9.87 -26.67
N GLN A 211 10.92 -9.42 -25.46
CA GLN A 211 9.70 -9.81 -24.75
C GLN A 211 8.54 -8.88 -25.09
N ASP A 212 7.33 -9.45 -25.08
CA ASP A 212 6.10 -8.67 -25.13
C ASP A 212 5.75 -8.04 -23.77
N PHE A 213 4.69 -7.22 -23.74
CA PHE A 213 4.31 -6.50 -22.52
C PHE A 213 3.81 -7.45 -21.42
N VAL A 214 3.12 -8.54 -21.79
CA VAL A 214 2.59 -9.53 -20.84
C VAL A 214 3.74 -10.26 -20.14
N SER A 215 4.77 -10.66 -20.89
CA SER A 215 5.92 -11.36 -20.32
C SER A 215 6.75 -10.45 -19.41
N ILE A 216 6.89 -9.16 -19.74
CA ILE A 216 7.52 -8.18 -18.83
C ILE A 216 6.71 -8.01 -17.54
N ASN A 217 5.37 -8.01 -17.61
CA ASN A 217 4.52 -7.97 -16.42
C ASN A 217 4.71 -9.22 -15.54
N HIS A 218 4.77 -10.41 -16.14
CA HIS A 218 5.09 -11.64 -15.40
C HIS A 218 6.47 -11.61 -14.75
N LEU A 219 7.47 -11.02 -15.41
CA LEU A 219 8.81 -10.83 -14.84
C LEU A 219 8.76 -9.95 -13.59
N ILE A 220 8.01 -8.85 -13.62
CA ILE A 220 7.89 -7.93 -12.47
C ILE A 220 7.28 -8.66 -11.27
N VAL A 221 6.18 -9.37 -11.47
CA VAL A 221 5.54 -10.17 -10.42
C VAL A 221 6.53 -11.20 -9.87
N ALA A 222 7.19 -11.97 -10.74
CA ALA A 222 8.13 -13.01 -10.34
C ALA A 222 9.32 -12.45 -9.52
N VAL A 223 9.89 -11.32 -9.95
CA VAL A 223 11.03 -10.70 -9.25
C VAL A 223 10.61 -10.13 -7.91
N ILE A 224 9.45 -9.46 -7.83
CA ILE A 224 8.95 -8.87 -6.59
C ILE A 224 8.60 -9.97 -5.58
N ASP A 225 7.96 -11.04 -6.03
CA ASP A 225 7.68 -12.22 -5.20
C ASP A 225 8.99 -12.83 -4.67
N ALA A 226 10.01 -12.96 -5.51
CA ALA A 226 11.31 -13.49 -5.09
C ALA A 226 12.05 -12.56 -4.10
N ILE A 227 11.92 -11.24 -4.24
CA ILE A 227 12.49 -10.27 -3.28
C ILE A 227 11.77 -10.38 -1.94
N ALA A 228 10.44 -10.44 -1.94
CA ALA A 228 9.64 -10.61 -0.74
C ALA A 228 9.94 -11.94 -0.03
N GLU A 229 10.04 -13.05 -0.76
CA GLU A 229 10.39 -14.36 -0.19
C GLU A 229 11.77 -14.34 0.51
N VAL A 230 12.76 -13.69 -0.11
CA VAL A 230 14.10 -13.57 0.49
C VAL A 230 14.06 -12.70 1.75
N HIS A 231 13.29 -11.61 1.74
CA HIS A 231 13.08 -10.76 2.92
C HIS A 231 12.43 -11.54 4.06
N ASP A 232 11.31 -12.22 3.80
CA ASP A 232 10.56 -12.96 4.81
C ASP A 232 11.42 -14.10 5.40
N SER A 233 12.25 -14.75 4.57
CA SER A 233 13.21 -15.77 5.03
C SER A 233 14.28 -15.20 5.97
N VAL A 234 14.70 -13.95 5.77
CA VAL A 234 15.68 -13.27 6.64
C VAL A 234 15.04 -12.89 7.98
N GLU A 235 13.79 -12.41 7.97
CA GLU A 235 13.04 -12.12 9.20
C GLU A 235 12.80 -13.38 10.04
N ASP A 236 12.31 -14.47 9.42
CA ASP A 236 12.04 -15.74 10.10
C ASP A 236 13.32 -16.42 10.64
N GLY A 237 14.41 -16.34 9.87
CA GLY A 237 15.71 -16.90 10.23
C GLY A 237 16.33 -16.22 11.45
N SER A 238 16.11 -14.91 11.60
CA SER A 238 16.58 -14.14 12.77
C SER A 238 15.97 -14.62 14.09
N ALA A 239 14.73 -15.12 14.07
CA ALA A 239 14.05 -15.58 15.28
C ALA A 239 14.54 -16.96 15.77
N THR A 240 15.15 -17.77 14.91
CA THR A 240 15.35 -19.21 15.17
C THR A 240 16.83 -19.61 15.35
N LEU A 241 17.79 -18.77 14.94
CA LEU A 241 19.19 -19.19 14.74
C LEU A 241 20.20 -18.62 15.75
N ALA A 242 19.95 -18.81 17.05
CA ALA A 242 20.98 -18.61 18.08
C ALA A 242 22.10 -19.68 18.07
N SER A 243 22.14 -20.61 17.10
CA SER A 243 23.08 -21.74 17.09
C SER A 243 23.78 -21.95 15.74
N THR A 244 24.95 -21.33 15.60
CA THR A 244 26.20 -21.86 14.99
C THR A 244 26.46 -21.94 13.47
N ASP A 245 25.64 -21.42 12.54
CA ASP A 245 26.08 -21.36 11.11
C ASP A 245 25.51 -20.18 10.29
N THR A 246 25.44 -18.99 10.88
CA THR A 246 24.73 -17.82 10.31
C THR A 246 25.50 -17.02 9.25
N ALA A 247 26.83 -17.09 9.22
CA ALA A 247 27.61 -16.20 8.34
C ALA A 247 27.55 -16.60 6.85
N GLU A 248 27.51 -17.90 6.55
CA GLU A 248 27.49 -18.36 5.15
C GLU A 248 26.12 -18.16 4.50
N THR A 249 25.03 -18.33 5.26
CA THR A 249 23.66 -18.12 4.77
C THR A 249 23.40 -16.67 4.41
N VAL A 250 23.85 -15.72 5.26
CA VAL A 250 23.69 -14.28 5.02
C VAL A 250 24.36 -13.84 3.71
N GLY A 251 25.57 -14.34 3.43
CA GLY A 251 26.27 -14.05 2.17
C GLY A 251 25.49 -14.50 0.93
N VAL A 252 24.93 -15.71 0.96
CA VAL A 252 24.14 -16.26 -0.15
C VAL A 252 22.85 -15.47 -0.37
N HIS A 253 22.16 -15.07 0.70
CA HIS A 253 20.96 -14.23 0.61
C HIS A 253 21.27 -12.85 0.03
N SER A 254 22.35 -12.21 0.48
CA SER A 254 22.79 -10.90 -0.02
C SER A 254 23.11 -10.94 -1.52
N GLU A 255 23.84 -11.96 -1.99
CA GLU A 255 24.14 -12.11 -3.42
C GLU A 255 22.88 -12.38 -4.25
N ARG A 256 21.98 -13.26 -3.77
CA ARG A 256 20.72 -13.57 -4.45
C ARG A 256 19.87 -12.31 -4.57
N LEU A 257 19.73 -11.57 -3.48
CA LEU A 257 18.94 -10.34 -3.42
C LEU A 257 19.53 -9.24 -4.31
N GLY A 258 20.87 -9.10 -4.33
CA GLY A 258 21.57 -8.20 -5.24
C GLY A 258 21.26 -8.48 -6.71
N ARG A 259 21.19 -9.76 -7.12
CA ARG A 259 20.77 -10.14 -8.48
C ARG A 259 19.30 -9.82 -8.75
N LEU A 260 18.41 -10.07 -7.78
CA LEU A 260 16.98 -9.78 -7.93
C LEU A 260 16.72 -8.28 -8.09
N VAL A 261 17.44 -7.43 -7.36
CA VAL A 261 17.33 -5.97 -7.52
C VAL A 261 17.82 -5.52 -8.90
N GLU A 262 18.89 -6.12 -9.46
CA GLU A 262 19.30 -5.85 -10.84
C GLU A 262 18.19 -6.22 -11.84
N TRP A 263 17.53 -7.36 -11.65
CA TRP A 263 16.38 -7.78 -12.46
C TRP A 263 15.19 -6.84 -12.32
N ALA A 264 14.86 -6.39 -11.11
CA ALA A 264 13.78 -5.44 -10.87
C ALA A 264 14.05 -4.12 -11.60
N PHE A 265 15.26 -3.56 -11.41
CA PHE A 265 15.70 -2.35 -12.08
C PHE A 265 15.62 -2.46 -13.60
N ALA A 266 16.09 -3.58 -14.16
CA ALA A 266 16.05 -3.83 -15.59
C ALA A 266 14.60 -4.00 -16.10
N ALA A 267 13.74 -4.73 -15.38
CA ALA A 267 12.34 -4.92 -15.75
C ALA A 267 11.58 -3.58 -15.76
N LEU A 268 11.77 -2.74 -14.74
CA LEU A 268 11.18 -1.39 -14.66
C LEU A 268 11.57 -0.51 -15.84
N ALA A 269 12.78 -0.66 -16.39
CA ALA A 269 13.20 0.09 -17.57
C ALA A 269 12.39 -0.24 -18.84
N PHE A 270 11.81 -1.44 -18.89
CA PHE A 270 11.01 -1.96 -20.02
C PHE A 270 9.49 -1.91 -19.79
N VAL A 271 9.02 -1.51 -18.60
CA VAL A 271 7.59 -1.28 -18.33
C VAL A 271 7.04 -0.22 -19.26
N ASP A 272 5.88 -0.49 -19.85
CA ASP A 272 5.14 0.47 -20.66
C ASP A 272 4.21 1.34 -19.79
N THR A 273 3.92 2.54 -20.27
CA THR A 273 3.03 3.52 -19.61
C THR A 273 1.87 3.85 -20.55
N PRO A 274 0.62 3.99 -20.08
CA PRO A 274 0.17 4.04 -18.68
C PRO A 274 0.26 2.68 -17.96
N LEU A 275 0.39 2.72 -16.63
CA LEU A 275 0.47 1.51 -15.80
C LEU A 275 -0.92 0.89 -15.62
N ILE A 276 -1.02 -0.42 -15.78
CA ILE A 276 -2.21 -1.19 -15.40
C ILE A 276 -2.27 -1.35 -13.87
N ASP A 277 -3.47 -1.45 -13.31
CA ASP A 277 -3.72 -1.51 -11.86
C ASP A 277 -2.90 -2.61 -11.16
N GLU A 278 -2.80 -3.78 -11.79
CA GLU A 278 -1.99 -4.89 -11.28
C GLU A 278 -0.52 -4.48 -11.11
N ILE A 279 0.06 -3.81 -12.11
CA ILE A 279 1.46 -3.34 -12.00
C ILE A 279 1.59 -2.25 -10.94
N GLN A 280 0.64 -1.33 -10.83
CA GLN A 280 0.65 -0.32 -9.77
C GLN A 280 0.68 -0.98 -8.39
N TYR A 281 -0.19 -1.98 -8.16
CA TYR A 281 -0.20 -2.77 -6.93
C TYR A 281 1.14 -3.46 -6.66
N GLN A 282 1.74 -4.08 -7.69
CA GLN A 282 3.05 -4.72 -7.54
C GLN A 282 4.16 -3.70 -7.24
N LEU A 283 4.17 -2.52 -7.85
CA LEU A 283 5.15 -1.47 -7.54
C LEU A 283 5.01 -0.96 -6.11
N GLN A 284 3.78 -0.77 -5.61
CA GLN A 284 3.56 -0.43 -4.19
C GLN A 284 4.03 -1.55 -3.26
N ARG A 285 3.85 -2.82 -3.63
CA ARG A 285 4.39 -3.95 -2.88
C ARG A 285 5.92 -3.93 -2.86
N LEU A 286 6.56 -3.70 -4.01
CA LEU A 286 8.01 -3.56 -4.12
C LEU A 286 8.53 -2.42 -3.24
N ARG A 287 7.89 -1.24 -3.27
CA ARG A 287 8.24 -0.10 -2.41
C ARG A 287 8.29 -0.50 -0.94
N ARG A 288 7.19 -1.08 -0.45
CA ARG A 288 7.06 -1.53 0.95
C ARG A 288 8.12 -2.56 1.31
N THR A 289 8.35 -3.57 0.46
CA THR A 289 9.39 -4.57 0.70
C THR A 289 10.79 -3.94 0.74
N CYS A 290 11.11 -3.01 -0.16
CA CYS A 290 12.38 -2.29 -0.14
C CYS A 290 12.55 -1.43 1.11
N GLN A 291 11.50 -0.79 1.62
CA GLN A 291 11.57 -0.01 2.87
C GLN A 291 11.82 -0.89 4.09
N LYS A 292 11.12 -2.03 4.20
CA LYS A 292 11.39 -3.01 5.26
C LYS A 292 12.84 -3.50 5.23
N LEU A 293 13.33 -3.78 4.03
CA LEU A 293 14.72 -4.15 3.78
C LEU A 293 15.72 -3.06 4.23
N ILE A 294 15.42 -1.78 4.01
CA ILE A 294 16.25 -0.66 4.47
C ILE A 294 16.27 -0.58 6.01
N LEU A 295 15.13 -0.82 6.66
CA LEU A 295 15.02 -0.82 8.11
C LEU A 295 15.74 -2.02 8.77
N ALA A 296 15.70 -3.19 8.13
CA ALA A 296 16.35 -4.39 8.63
C ALA A 296 17.90 -4.28 8.69
N GLU A 297 18.49 -3.38 7.89
CA GLU A 297 19.94 -3.13 7.90
C GLU A 297 20.41 -2.16 9.00
N GLN A 298 19.52 -1.69 9.87
CA GLN A 298 19.94 -0.82 10.97
C GLN A 298 20.94 -1.56 11.87
N PRO A 299 22.14 -1.00 12.11
CA PRO A 299 23.09 -1.57 13.06
C PRO A 299 22.45 -1.52 14.45
N GLY A 300 22.07 -2.68 14.99
CA GLY A 300 21.53 -2.78 16.34
C GLY A 300 22.44 -2.06 17.35
N ASP A 301 21.82 -1.25 18.19
CA ASP A 301 22.38 -0.12 18.94
C ASP A 301 23.44 -0.44 20.02
N GLY A 302 24.19 -1.54 19.93
CA GLY A 302 25.08 -1.90 21.05
C GLY A 302 26.14 -2.97 20.88
N SER A 303 26.27 -3.65 19.74
CA SER A 303 27.34 -4.65 19.56
C SER A 303 28.30 -4.24 18.46
N SER A 304 29.27 -3.40 18.86
CA SER A 304 30.39 -2.92 18.05
C SER A 304 31.15 -4.09 17.42
N GLY A 305 30.81 -4.40 16.18
CA GLY A 305 31.47 -5.44 15.39
C GLY A 305 30.84 -5.71 14.03
N SER A 306 29.69 -5.09 13.72
CA SER A 306 29.05 -5.25 12.40
C SER A 306 29.93 -4.67 11.30
N VAL A 307 30.37 -5.55 10.43
CA VAL A 307 31.25 -5.31 9.29
C VAL A 307 30.56 -4.32 8.35
N ALA A 308 31.29 -3.28 7.92
CA ALA A 308 30.83 -2.23 7.00
C ALA A 308 30.42 -2.71 5.58
N GLY A 309 30.04 -3.98 5.43
CA GLY A 309 29.84 -4.69 4.16
C GLY A 309 28.54 -4.37 3.44
N ASP A 310 27.46 -4.02 4.14
CA ASP A 310 26.12 -4.06 3.52
C ASP A 310 25.57 -2.70 3.04
N SER A 311 26.35 -1.62 3.15
CA SER A 311 25.97 -0.29 2.63
C SER A 311 25.57 -0.27 1.15
N SER A 312 26.06 -1.24 0.36
CA SER A 312 25.73 -1.41 -1.05
C SER A 312 24.27 -1.81 -1.27
N PHE A 313 23.68 -2.58 -0.36
CA PHE A 313 22.33 -3.09 -0.52
C PHE A 313 21.28 -2.02 -0.20
N ARG A 314 21.41 -1.31 0.92
CA ARG A 314 20.61 -0.12 1.22
C ARG A 314 20.51 0.84 0.04
N ALA A 315 21.64 1.14 -0.60
CA ALA A 315 21.68 2.04 -1.75
C ALA A 315 20.86 1.52 -2.94
N LYS A 316 20.89 0.21 -3.18
CA LYS A 316 20.10 -0.45 -4.23
C LYS A 316 18.60 -0.46 -3.91
N ALA A 317 18.22 -0.70 -2.65
CA ALA A 317 16.82 -0.62 -2.22
C ALA A 317 16.30 0.82 -2.34
N ASN A 318 17.06 1.82 -1.87
CA ASN A 318 16.75 3.24 -2.03
C ASN A 318 16.60 3.63 -3.52
N LEU A 319 17.46 3.11 -4.40
CA LEU A 319 17.36 3.31 -5.84
C LEU A 319 16.01 2.84 -6.39
N LEU A 320 15.55 1.64 -6.01
CA LEU A 320 14.24 1.12 -6.44
C LEU A 320 13.08 1.96 -5.89
N VAL A 321 13.15 2.37 -4.62
CA VAL A 321 12.13 3.24 -4.00
C VAL A 321 12.01 4.57 -4.74
N VAL A 322 13.13 5.22 -5.07
CA VAL A 322 13.14 6.47 -5.86
C VAL A 322 12.50 6.25 -7.22
N ILE A 323 12.85 5.18 -7.92
CA ILE A 323 12.30 4.89 -9.25
C ILE A 323 10.78 4.71 -9.15
N VAL A 324 10.30 3.92 -8.20
CA VAL A 324 8.86 3.64 -8.01
C VAL A 324 8.09 4.92 -7.67
N THR A 325 8.60 5.73 -6.76
CA THR A 325 7.93 6.97 -6.30
C THR A 325 8.01 8.09 -7.33
N LYS A 326 9.22 8.46 -7.77
CA LYS A 326 9.46 9.63 -8.64
C LYS A 326 9.14 9.39 -10.11
N VAL A 327 9.41 8.18 -10.63
CA VAL A 327 9.22 7.90 -12.08
C VAL A 327 7.83 7.34 -12.36
N PHE A 328 7.30 6.51 -11.46
CA PHE A 328 6.00 5.86 -11.64
C PHE A 328 4.86 6.47 -10.81
N GLY A 329 5.16 7.50 -9.99
CA GLY A 329 4.15 8.25 -9.24
C GLY A 329 3.46 7.44 -8.15
N GLN A 330 4.11 6.40 -7.62
CA GLN A 330 3.56 5.54 -6.57
C GLN A 330 3.98 6.08 -5.20
N TRP A 331 3.25 7.09 -4.71
CA TRP A 331 3.42 7.70 -3.39
C TRP A 331 2.76 6.88 -2.29
#